data_AF-F0Z532-F1
#
_entry.id   AF-F0Z532-F1
#
_cell.length_a   1.000
_cell.length_b   1.000
_cell.length_c   1.000
_cell.angle_alpha   90.00
_cell.angle_beta   90.00
_cell.angle_gamma   90.00
#
_symmetry.space_group_name_H-M   'P 1'
#
loop_
_entity.id
_entity.type
_entity.pdbx_description
1 polymer ?
#
loop_
_entity_poly.entity_id
_entity_poly.type
_entity_poly.pdbx_seq_one_letter_code
_entity_poly.pdbx_strand_id
1 'polypeptide(L)'
;MAAVKTYVIHLGTVQNLIDYLYMLGNYSFTGIVMAGGTVVKTEDILLLFDCCSSGTFVLTVQGCEERELVRMERYLEDYGLICRARKIA
;
A
#
# COMPACT_ATOMS: atom_id res chain seq x y z
N MET A 1 12.23 -14.14 11.23
CA MET A 1 12.65 -12.74 10.99
C MET A 1 11.44 -11.99 10.51
N ALA A 2 11.17 -10.78 11.02
CA ALA A 2 10.09 -9.97 10.47
C ALA A 2 10.41 -9.62 9.02
N ALA A 3 9.49 -9.89 8.10
CA ALA A 3 9.68 -9.60 6.69
C ALA A 3 9.45 -8.10 6.43
N VAL A 4 10.29 -7.50 5.58
CA VAL A 4 10.13 -6.12 5.09
C VAL A 4 9.81 -6.18 3.61
N LYS A 5 8.74 -5.50 3.19
CA LYS A 5 8.34 -5.48 1.79
C LYS A 5 7.76 -4.13 1.40
N THR A 6 8.04 -3.72 0.16
CA THR A 6 7.62 -2.43 -0.37
C THR A 6 6.74 -2.62 -1.60
N TYR A 7 5.67 -1.85 -1.67
CA TYR A 7 4.67 -1.87 -2.75
C TYR A 7 4.48 -0.46 -3.30
N VAL A 8 4.24 -0.34 -4.60
CA VAL A 8 3.73 0.90 -5.20
C VAL A 8 2.22 0.75 -5.30
N ILE A 9 1.48 1.55 -4.52
CA ILE A 9 0.03 1.52 -4.42
C ILE A 9 -0.56 2.63 -5.29
N HIS A 10 -1.63 2.33 -6.02
CA HIS A 10 -2.39 3.29 -6.82
C HIS A 10 -3.77 3.58 -6.20
N LEU A 11 -4.11 4.86 -6.03
CA LEU A 11 -5.41 5.36 -5.53
C LEU A 11 -6.18 6.18 -6.56
N GLY A 12 -5.94 5.97 -7.85
CA GLY A 12 -6.62 6.75 -8.91
C GLY A 12 -8.12 6.48 -9.04
N THR A 13 -8.70 5.58 -8.25
CA THR A 13 -10.16 5.35 -8.21
C THR A 13 -10.67 5.30 -6.77
N VAL A 14 -11.95 5.67 -6.59
CA VAL A 14 -12.64 5.53 -5.29
C VAL A 14 -12.63 4.09 -4.80
N GLN A 15 -12.74 3.11 -5.71
CA GLN A 15 -12.67 1.70 -5.36
C GLN A 15 -11.30 1.34 -4.75
N ASN A 16 -10.19 1.81 -5.36
CA ASN A 16 -8.86 1.57 -4.81
C ASN A 16 -8.67 2.20 -3.43
N LEU A 17 -9.27 3.37 -3.17
CA LEU A 17 -9.26 3.93 -1.81
C LEU A 17 -9.98 3.03 -0.83
N ILE A 18 -11.18 2.55 -1.17
CA ILE A 18 -11.95 1.64 -0.33
C ILE A 18 -11.15 0.35 -0.04
N ASP A 19 -10.53 -0.22 -1.05
CA ASP A 19 -9.74 -1.46 -0.91
C ASP A 19 -8.48 -1.22 -0.05
N TYR A 20 -7.84 -0.05 -0.17
CA TYR A 20 -6.73 0.34 0.69
C TYR A 20 -7.17 0.44 2.16
N LEU A 21 -8.28 1.12 2.44
CA LEU A 21 -8.83 1.24 3.79
C LEU A 21 -9.23 -0.13 4.37
N TYR A 22 -9.80 -1.01 3.54
CA TYR A 22 -10.11 -2.37 3.93
C TYR A 22 -8.84 -3.13 4.34
N MET A 23 -7.75 -3.01 3.56
CA MET A 23 -6.48 -3.63 3.89
C MET A 23 -5.94 -3.14 5.25
N LEU A 24 -5.97 -1.83 5.53
CA LEU A 24 -5.54 -1.28 6.81
C LEU A 24 -6.34 -1.85 8.01
N GLY A 25 -7.63 -2.12 7.82
CA GLY A 25 -8.50 -2.64 8.87
C GLY A 25 -8.43 -4.16 9.07
N ASN A 26 -7.93 -4.92 8.09
CA ASN A 26 -8.01 -6.38 8.08
C ASN A 26 -6.65 -7.09 8.19
N TYR A 27 -5.54 -6.37 8.04
CA TYR A 27 -4.20 -6.93 8.17
C TYR A 27 -3.44 -6.28 9.32
N SER A 28 -2.82 -7.11 10.15
CA SER A 28 -1.95 -6.68 11.23
C SER A 28 -0.53 -6.49 10.70
N PHE A 29 -0.12 -5.23 10.56
CA PHE A 29 1.23 -4.89 10.16
C PHE A 29 1.66 -3.53 10.71
N THR A 30 2.95 -3.28 10.71
CA THR A 30 3.50 -1.93 10.91
C THR A 30 4.01 -1.41 9.58
N GLY A 31 3.83 -0.14 9.28
CA GLY A 31 4.27 0.36 7.99
C GLY A 31 4.36 1.87 7.94
N ILE A 32 4.99 2.33 6.86
CA ILE A 32 5.05 3.74 6.49
C ILE A 32 4.69 3.88 5.03
N VAL A 33 4.15 5.05 4.68
CA VAL A 33 3.89 5.44 3.31
C VAL A 33 4.86 6.56 2.93
N MET A 34 5.45 6.49 1.75
CA MET A 34 6.16 7.59 1.12
C MET A 34 5.32 8.12 -0.03
N ALA A 35 4.84 9.36 0.10
CA ALA A 35 4.02 10.06 -0.89
C ALA A 35 4.58 11.47 -1.10
N GLY A 36 4.82 11.88 -2.35
CA GLY A 36 5.33 13.22 -2.66
C GLY A 36 6.66 13.58 -1.97
N GLY A 37 7.49 12.59 -1.63
CA GLY A 37 8.73 12.79 -0.86
C GLY A 37 8.55 12.94 0.66
N THR A 38 7.32 12.85 1.16
CA THR A 38 7.00 12.92 2.59
C THR A 38 6.72 11.51 3.14
N VAL A 39 7.19 11.25 4.36
CA VAL A 39 6.83 10.04 5.11
C VAL A 39 5.53 10.29 5.85
N VAL A 40 4.53 9.49 5.55
CA VAL A 40 3.16 9.55 6.04
C VAL A 40 2.85 8.25 6.79
N LYS A 41 2.06 8.33 7.85
CA LYS A 41 1.55 7.12 8.52
C LYS A 41 0.51 6.44 7.63
N THR A 42 0.45 5.12 7.68
CA THR A 42 -0.48 4.33 6.86
C THR A 42 -1.95 4.74 7.06
N GLU A 43 -2.31 5.14 8.28
CA GLU A 43 -3.65 5.55 8.67
C GLU A 43 -3.96 7.05 8.44
N ASP A 44 -2.96 7.86 8.10
CA ASP A 44 -3.15 9.30 7.87
C ASP A 44 -3.56 9.58 6.42
N ILE A 45 -4.81 9.21 6.13
CA ILE A 45 -5.39 9.25 4.77
C ILE A 45 -5.45 10.67 4.21
N LEU A 46 -5.72 11.67 5.06
CA LEU A 46 -5.80 13.06 4.62
C LEU A 46 -4.43 13.56 4.15
N LEU A 47 -3.40 13.37 4.97
CA LEU A 47 -2.03 13.75 4.60
C LEU A 47 -1.53 12.95 3.39
N LEU A 48 -1.93 11.68 3.28
CA LEU A 48 -1.63 10.86 2.13
C LEU A 48 -2.19 11.48 0.84
N PHE A 49 -3.44 11.92 0.82
CA PHE A 49 -4.03 12.59 -0.35
C PHE A 49 -3.36 13.92 -0.67
N ASP A 50 -3.06 14.72 0.34
CA ASP A 50 -2.36 16.00 0.15
C ASP A 50 -0.96 15.82 -0.45
N CYS A 51 -0.28 14.71 -0.10
CA CYS A 51 1.06 14.39 -0.59
C CYS A 51 1.06 13.55 -1.89
N CYS A 52 -0.04 12.90 -2.25
CA CYS A 52 -0.13 11.96 -3.36
C CYS A 52 -0.65 12.64 -4.64
N SER A 53 0.16 13.54 -5.22
CA SER A 53 -0.22 14.30 -6.42
C SER A 53 -0.38 13.45 -7.69
N SER A 54 0.26 12.27 -7.75
CA SER A 54 0.26 11.37 -8.91
C SER A 54 -0.78 10.25 -8.82
N GLY A 55 -1.57 10.18 -7.74
CA GLY A 55 -2.47 9.06 -7.49
C GLY A 55 -1.74 7.74 -7.18
N THR A 56 -0.43 7.79 -6.90
CA THR A 56 0.39 6.65 -6.50
C THR A 56 1.30 7.00 -5.31
N PHE A 57 1.56 6.02 -4.46
CA PHE A 57 2.49 6.14 -3.33
C PHE A 57 3.23 4.84 -3.06
N VAL A 58 4.26 4.89 -2.23
CA VAL A 58 5.06 3.73 -1.85
C VAL A 58 4.71 3.29 -0.44
N LEU A 59 4.14 2.10 -0.28
CA LEU A 59 3.86 1.48 1.01
C LEU A 59 5.02 0.56 1.39
N THR A 60 5.66 0.80 2.54
CA THR A 60 6.62 -0.13 3.13
C THR A 60 6.03 -0.79 4.36
N VAL A 61 5.90 -2.11 4.30
CA VAL A 61 5.38 -2.96 5.36
C VAL A 61 6.53 -3.63 6.10
N GLN A 62 6.43 -3.64 7.42
CA GLN A 62 7.38 -4.18 8.39
C GLN A 62 6.60 -4.87 9.53
N GLY A 63 7.27 -5.72 10.31
CA GLY A 63 6.65 -6.33 11.49
C GLY A 63 5.43 -7.23 11.20
N CYS A 64 5.24 -7.62 9.94
CA CYS A 64 4.17 -8.50 9.49
C CYS A 64 4.68 -9.95 9.47
N GLU A 65 3.86 -10.89 9.94
CA GLU A 65 4.17 -12.31 9.78
C GLU A 65 4.22 -12.69 8.31
N GLU A 66 5.17 -13.55 7.92
CA GLU A 66 5.37 -13.90 6.51
C GLU A 66 4.11 -14.46 5.83
N ARG A 67 3.33 -15.28 6.55
CA ARG A 67 2.05 -15.81 6.05
C ARG A 67 1.01 -14.72 5.83
N GLU A 68 0.98 -13.73 6.71
CA GLU A 68 0.06 -12.60 6.63
C GLU A 68 0.48 -11.66 5.51
N LEU A 69 1.78 -11.42 5.35
CA LEU A 69 2.36 -10.64 4.26
C LEU A 69 2.01 -11.24 2.88
N VAL A 70 2.07 -12.56 2.74
CA VAL A 70 1.66 -13.25 1.50
C VAL A 70 0.17 -13.07 1.22
N ARG A 71 -0.69 -13.12 2.26
CA ARG A 71 -2.13 -12.90 2.09
C ARG A 71 -2.44 -11.46 1.72
N MET A 72 -1.75 -10.52 2.35
CA MET A 72 -1.89 -9.09 2.07
C MET A 72 -1.43 -8.78 0.65
N GLU A 73 -0.29 -9.33 0.22
CA GLU A 73 0.20 -9.16 -1.15
C GLU A 73 -0.80 -9.68 -2.18
N ARG A 74 -1.32 -10.90 -2.00
CA ARG A 74 -2.36 -11.43 -2.89
C ARG A 74 -3.59 -10.54 -2.95
N TYR A 75 -4.04 -10.03 -1.80
CA TYR A 75 -5.15 -9.07 -1.76
C TYR A 75 -4.84 -7.81 -2.57
N LEU A 76 -3.66 -7.21 -2.36
CA LEU A 76 -3.26 -6.02 -3.11
C LEU A 76 -3.18 -6.28 -4.64
N GLU A 77 -2.84 -7.51 -5.05
CA GLU A 77 -2.82 -7.94 -6.45
C GLU A 77 -4.23 -8.15 -7.02
N ASP A 78 -5.08 -8.91 -6.32
CA ASP A 78 -6.43 -9.26 -6.77
C ASP A 78 -7.32 -8.02 -6.95
N TYR A 79 -7.11 -7.00 -6.11
CA TYR A 79 -7.84 -5.71 -6.15
C TYR A 79 -7.13 -4.63 -6.99
N GLY A 80 -6.05 -4.98 -7.68
CA GLY A 80 -5.37 -4.06 -8.60
C GLY A 80 -4.74 -2.83 -7.93
N LEU A 81 -4.41 -2.93 -6.64
CA LEU A 81 -3.76 -1.85 -5.89
C LEU A 81 -2.29 -1.70 -6.25
N ILE A 82 -1.61 -2.81 -6.58
CA ILE A 82 -0.17 -2.78 -6.92
C ILE A 82 0.04 -2.33 -8.36
N CYS A 83 0.84 -1.28 -8.55
CA CYS A 83 1.44 -0.98 -9.84
C CYS A 83 2.49 -2.05 -10.19
N ARG A 84 2.09 -3.13 -10.83
CA ARG A 84 3.07 -3.93 -11.58
C ARG A 84 3.47 -3.09 -12.78
N ALA A 85 4.74 -2.65 -12.83
CA ALA A 85 5.32 -2.25 -14.09
C ALA A 85 5.02 -3.39 -15.07
N ARG A 86 4.19 -3.13 -16.09
CA ARG A 86 4.06 -4.07 -17.21
C ARG A 86 5.50 -4.34 -17.64
N LYS A 87 5.96 -5.58 -17.54
CA LYS A 87 7.08 -6.01 -18.39
C LYS A 87 6.60 -5.71 -19.81
N ILE A 88 7.12 -4.64 -20.38
CA ILE A 88 7.08 -4.44 -21.82
C ILE A 88 7.83 -5.65 -22.35
N ALA A 89 7.09 -6.56 -22.98
CA ALA A 89 7.63 -7.74 -23.65
C ALA A 89 8.54 -7.29 -24.81
#